data_AF-A0A2E8CWV3-F1
#
_entry.id   AF-A0A2E8CWV3-F1
#
_cell.length_a   1.000
_cell.length_b   1.000
_cell.length_c   1.000
_cell.angle_alpha   90.00
_cell.angle_beta   90.00
_cell.angle_gamma   90.00
#
_symmetry.space_group_name_H-M   'P 1'
#
loop_
_entity.id
_entity.type
_entity.pdbx_description
1 polymer ?
#
loop_
_entity_poly.entity_id
_entity_poly.type
_entity_poly.pdbx_seq_one_letter_code
_entity_poly.pdbx_strand_id
1 'polypeptide(L)'
;MNSAGTSGRQSASSLERVIVLTQAGDLANTKTTKVQVAVVHEASRLVDAGLLQAQTIRDQVRRHRVFGWYFLPESQQQPEAIVDLRDLHTLPRELLEELIAAGNRVATIQSPYREHLAQHFAVTYSRIALPDPYDTVDDS
;
A
#
# COMPACT_ATOMS: atom_id res chain seq x y z
N MET A 1 -45.72 16.28 7.41
CA MET A 1 -44.94 15.09 7.80
C MET A 1 -44.10 14.68 6.60
N ASN A 2 -42.87 15.20 6.49
CA ASN A 2 -41.96 14.83 5.42
C ASN A 2 -40.82 14.01 6.01
N SER A 3 -40.85 12.70 5.77
CA SER A 3 -39.78 11.77 6.09
C SER A 3 -38.65 11.95 5.09
N ALA A 4 -37.58 12.63 5.50
CA ALA A 4 -36.31 12.63 4.79
C ALA A 4 -35.68 11.24 4.96
N GLY A 5 -35.66 10.46 3.87
CA GLY A 5 -34.90 9.22 3.81
C GLY A 5 -33.41 9.55 3.78
N THR A 6 -32.73 9.34 4.90
CA THR A 6 -31.28 9.39 5.00
C THR A 6 -30.72 8.21 4.22
N SER A 7 -30.40 8.44 2.94
CA SER A 7 -29.69 7.47 2.11
C SER A 7 -28.23 7.44 2.56
N GLY A 8 -27.97 6.72 3.66
CA GLY A 8 -26.62 6.38 4.09
C GLY A 8 -25.91 5.65 2.97
N ARG A 9 -24.83 6.23 2.48
CA ARG A 9 -23.91 5.59 1.53
C ARG A 9 -23.31 4.38 2.25
N GLN A 10 -23.94 3.21 2.08
CA GLN A 10 -23.31 1.95 2.45
C GLN A 10 -22.08 1.80 1.56
N SER A 11 -20.92 2.16 2.09
CA SER A 11 -19.66 1.76 1.51
C SER A 11 -19.61 0.25 1.62
N ALA A 12 -19.73 -0.46 0.50
CA ALA A 12 -19.38 -1.86 0.45
C ALA A 12 -17.97 -1.98 1.03
N SER A 13 -17.81 -2.68 2.16
CA SER A 13 -16.49 -2.90 2.75
C SER A 13 -15.72 -3.82 1.79
N SER A 14 -14.92 -3.26 0.89
CA SER A 14 -13.96 -4.08 0.16
C SER A 14 -12.85 -4.43 1.14
N LEU A 15 -12.64 -5.74 1.34
CA LEU A 15 -11.46 -6.21 2.04
C LEU A 15 -10.26 -5.99 1.12
N GLU A 16 -9.40 -5.04 1.49
CA GLU A 16 -8.17 -4.79 0.76
C GLU A 16 -7.01 -5.51 1.46
N ARG A 17 -6.10 -6.10 0.67
CA ARG A 17 -4.84 -6.63 1.21
C ARG A 17 -3.88 -5.47 1.40
N VAL A 18 -3.08 -5.57 2.45
CA VAL A 18 -2.04 -4.59 2.75
C VAL A 18 -0.71 -5.26 3.00
N ILE A 19 0.37 -4.53 2.78
CA ILE A 19 1.71 -4.92 3.22
C ILE A 19 2.22 -3.97 4.29
N VAL A 20 2.85 -4.52 5.33
CA VAL A 20 3.54 -3.75 6.36
C VAL A 20 4.88 -3.26 5.85
N LEU A 21 5.11 -1.95 5.92
CA LEU A 21 6.34 -1.29 5.49
C LEU A 21 7.22 -0.81 6.67
N THR A 22 6.65 -0.75 7.89
CA THR A 22 7.42 -0.42 9.10
C THR A 22 8.54 -1.43 9.35
N GLN A 23 9.70 -0.95 9.82
CA GLN A 23 10.87 -1.78 10.09
C GLN A 23 10.52 -2.92 11.06
N ALA A 24 10.92 -4.15 10.70
CA ALA A 24 10.70 -5.34 11.51
C ALA A 24 11.27 -5.20 12.95
N GLY A 25 12.41 -4.52 13.11
CA GLY A 25 13.02 -4.27 14.41
C GLY A 25 12.19 -3.37 15.32
N ASP A 26 11.45 -2.41 14.77
CA ASP A 26 10.58 -1.52 15.55
C ASP A 26 9.32 -2.23 16.00
N LEU A 27 8.79 -3.13 15.16
CA LEU A 27 7.67 -3.99 15.50
C LEU A 27 8.06 -5.02 16.58
N ALA A 28 9.19 -5.72 16.40
CA ALA A 28 9.62 -6.77 17.34
C ALA A 28 9.93 -6.22 18.75
N ASN A 29 10.43 -4.99 18.85
CA ASN A 29 10.80 -4.36 20.12
C ASN A 29 9.70 -3.42 20.66
N THR A 30 8.51 -3.41 20.07
CA THR A 30 7.37 -2.57 20.49
C THR A 30 7.73 -1.08 20.59
N LYS A 31 8.63 -0.62 19.71
CA LYS A 31 9.08 0.78 19.67
C LYS A 31 8.06 1.71 19.02
N THR A 32 7.03 1.15 18.38
CA THR A 32 5.96 1.90 17.73
C THR A 32 4.59 1.25 17.95
N THR A 33 3.59 2.10 18.14
CA THR A 33 2.16 1.75 18.19
C THR A 33 1.45 2.03 16.85
N LYS A 34 2.17 2.62 15.89
CA LYS A 34 1.69 2.99 14.56
C LYS A 34 2.48 2.22 13.51
N VAL A 35 1.75 1.60 12.59
CA VAL A 35 2.31 0.77 11.52
C VAL A 35 1.96 1.38 10.19
N GLN A 36 2.97 1.64 9.38
CA GLN A 36 2.79 2.08 7.99
C GLN A 36 2.54 0.85 7.12
N VAL A 37 1.50 0.95 6.29
CA VAL A 37 1.10 -0.08 5.35
C VAL A 37 0.85 0.52 3.96
N ALA A 38 1.01 -0.30 2.92
CA ALA A 38 0.61 0.03 1.55
C ALA A 38 -0.47 -0.95 1.08
N VAL A 39 -1.40 -0.45 0.25
CA VAL A 39 -2.44 -1.30 -0.37
C VAL A 39 -1.81 -2.22 -1.42
N VAL A 40 -2.34 -3.44 -1.50
CA VAL A 40 -1.94 -4.48 -2.45
C VAL A 40 -3.12 -4.86 -3.33
N HIS A 41 -2.96 -4.65 -4.62
CA HIS A 41 -3.97 -4.99 -5.62
C HIS A 41 -3.58 -6.26 -6.38
N GLU A 42 -4.54 -7.14 -6.63
CA GLU A 42 -4.34 -8.23 -7.59
C GLU A 42 -4.17 -7.63 -9.00
N ALA A 43 -3.15 -8.10 -9.72
CA ALA A 43 -2.80 -7.57 -11.03
C ALA A 43 -3.95 -7.75 -12.04
N SER A 44 -4.63 -8.89 -12.00
CA SER A 44 -5.82 -9.19 -12.83
C SER A 44 -6.95 -8.18 -12.57
N ARG A 45 -7.26 -7.89 -11.30
CA ARG A 45 -8.32 -6.94 -10.92
C ARG A 45 -8.09 -5.56 -11.51
N LEU A 46 -6.83 -5.10 -11.56
CA LEU A 46 -6.49 -3.81 -12.18
C LEU A 46 -6.65 -3.82 -13.70
N VAL A 47 -6.40 -4.95 -14.35
CA VAL A 47 -6.62 -5.13 -15.79
C VAL A 47 -8.11 -5.20 -16.11
N ASP A 48 -8.87 -6.00 -15.36
CA ASP A 48 -10.30 -6.19 -15.55
C ASP A 48 -11.09 -4.90 -15.31
N ALA A 49 -10.64 -4.08 -14.36
CA ALA A 49 -11.19 -2.75 -14.11
C ALA A 49 -10.76 -1.68 -15.15
N GLY A 50 -9.88 -2.02 -16.10
CA GLY A 50 -9.36 -1.10 -17.12
C GLY A 50 -8.41 -0.04 -16.58
N LEU A 51 -7.93 -0.18 -15.33
CA LEU A 51 -6.98 0.75 -14.70
C LEU A 51 -5.55 0.55 -15.20
N LEU A 52 -5.25 -0.65 -15.70
CA LEU A 52 -3.95 -1.03 -16.22
C LEU A 52 -4.09 -1.92 -17.45
N GLN A 53 -3.23 -1.73 -18.44
CA GLN A 53 -3.11 -2.72 -19.52
C GLN A 53 -2.20 -3.86 -19.05
N ALA A 54 -2.56 -5.11 -19.38
CA ALA A 54 -1.74 -6.28 -19.08
C ALA A 54 -0.31 -6.15 -19.62
N GLN A 55 -0.15 -5.49 -20.78
CA GLN A 55 1.16 -5.21 -21.37
C GLN A 55 2.00 -4.26 -20.50
N THR A 56 1.38 -3.22 -19.92
CA THR A 56 2.06 -2.27 -19.02
C THR A 56 2.58 -2.97 -17.76
N ILE A 57 1.81 -3.91 -17.20
CA ILE A 57 2.26 -4.71 -16.05
C ILE A 57 3.52 -5.49 -16.43
N ARG A 58 3.47 -6.23 -17.55
CA ARG A 58 4.59 -7.06 -18.01
C ARG A 58 5.83 -6.25 -18.37
N ASP A 59 5.68 -5.13 -19.06
CA ASP A 59 6.80 -4.40 -19.65
C ASP A 59 7.39 -3.32 -18.74
N GLN A 60 6.55 -2.68 -17.91
CA GLN A 60 6.94 -1.50 -17.14
C GLN A 60 6.95 -1.78 -15.64
N VAL A 61 5.86 -2.32 -15.08
CA VAL A 61 5.75 -2.52 -13.63
C VAL A 61 6.73 -3.58 -13.13
N ARG A 62 6.81 -4.74 -13.81
CA ARG A 62 7.82 -5.79 -13.49
C ARG A 62 9.26 -5.31 -13.59
N ARG A 63 9.52 -4.27 -14.39
CA ARG A 63 10.85 -3.67 -14.56
C ARG A 63 11.07 -2.48 -13.64
N HIS A 64 10.18 -2.23 -12.68
CA HIS A 64 10.21 -1.11 -11.73
C HIS A 64 10.27 0.27 -12.41
N ARG A 65 9.65 0.40 -13.59
CA ARG A 65 9.64 1.65 -14.39
C ARG A 65 8.43 2.53 -14.13
N VAL A 66 7.45 2.04 -13.37
CA VAL A 66 6.26 2.81 -13.01
C VAL A 66 6.44 3.34 -11.60
N PHE A 67 6.41 4.66 -11.46
CA PHE A 67 6.60 5.32 -10.18
C PHE A 67 5.53 4.88 -9.16
N GLY A 68 5.98 4.47 -7.97
CA GLY A 68 5.11 4.10 -6.86
C GLY A 68 4.42 2.75 -7.00
N TRP A 69 4.66 2.00 -8.08
CA TRP A 69 4.10 0.65 -8.27
C TRP A 69 5.19 -0.40 -8.25
N TYR A 70 5.08 -1.33 -7.30
CA TYR A 70 6.02 -2.43 -7.14
C TYR A 70 5.33 -3.76 -7.45
N PHE A 71 5.93 -4.56 -8.34
CA PHE A 71 5.39 -5.85 -8.74
C PHE A 71 5.75 -6.96 -7.74
N LEU A 72 4.75 -7.73 -7.34
CA LEU A 72 4.92 -8.99 -6.62
C LEU A 72 4.55 -10.16 -7.54
N PRO A 73 5.45 -11.15 -7.70
CA PRO A 73 5.12 -12.34 -8.46
C PRO A 73 4.06 -13.18 -7.74
N GLU A 74 3.42 -14.05 -8.51
CA GLU A 74 2.58 -15.11 -7.97
C GLU A 74 3.39 -16.01 -7.04
N SER A 75 2.73 -16.48 -6.00
CA SER A 75 3.24 -17.49 -5.07
C SER A 75 2.12 -18.46 -4.70
N GLN A 76 2.45 -19.52 -3.96
CA GLN A 76 1.43 -20.44 -3.43
C GLN A 76 0.36 -19.76 -2.56
N GLN A 77 0.68 -18.58 -1.99
CA GLN A 77 -0.20 -17.89 -1.05
C GLN A 77 -1.04 -16.77 -1.70
N GLN A 78 -0.65 -16.29 -2.88
CA GLN A 78 -1.30 -15.16 -3.55
C GLN A 78 -1.01 -15.11 -5.06
N PRO A 79 -1.96 -14.63 -5.89
CA PRO A 79 -1.72 -14.36 -7.30
C PRO A 79 -0.72 -13.21 -7.49
N GLU A 80 -0.35 -12.94 -8.76
CA GLU A 80 0.41 -11.74 -9.11
C GLU A 80 -0.27 -10.48 -8.59
N ALA A 81 0.51 -9.59 -7.99
CA ALA A 81 0.00 -8.42 -7.32
C ALA A 81 0.87 -7.18 -7.53
N ILE A 82 0.31 -6.01 -7.26
CA ILE A 82 0.98 -4.73 -7.30
C ILE A 82 0.82 -4.08 -5.92
N VAL A 83 1.95 -3.73 -5.30
CA VAL A 83 1.96 -2.86 -4.13
C VAL A 83 1.87 -1.42 -4.63
N ASP A 84 0.84 -0.68 -4.22
CA ASP A 84 0.70 0.74 -4.52
C ASP A 84 1.32 1.58 -3.41
N LEU A 85 2.57 1.98 -3.60
CA LEU A 85 3.27 2.86 -2.68
C LEU A 85 2.74 4.28 -2.68
N ARG A 86 1.79 4.64 -3.55
CA ARG A 86 1.10 5.94 -3.54
C ARG A 86 -0.14 5.90 -2.66
N ASP A 87 -0.61 4.72 -2.27
CA ASP A 87 -1.73 4.50 -1.37
C ASP A 87 -1.24 3.93 -0.03
N LEU A 88 -0.70 4.82 0.80
CA LEU A 88 -0.16 4.51 2.11
C LEU A 88 -1.13 4.87 3.21
N HIS A 89 -1.20 4.01 4.22
CA HIS A 89 -1.94 4.27 5.43
C HIS A 89 -1.08 4.04 6.67
N THR A 90 -1.41 4.75 7.74
CA THR A 90 -0.85 4.49 9.07
C THR A 90 -1.97 3.95 9.94
N LEU A 91 -1.80 2.72 10.39
CA LEU A 91 -2.80 2.01 11.19
C LEU A 91 -2.30 1.82 12.63
N PRO A 92 -3.19 1.74 13.62
CA PRO A 92 -2.84 1.25 14.96
C PRO A 92 -2.30 -0.19 14.84
N ARG A 93 -1.22 -0.48 15.56
CA ARG A 93 -0.65 -1.83 15.62
C ARG A 93 -1.67 -2.86 16.13
N GLU A 94 -2.40 -2.50 17.18
CA GLU A 94 -3.40 -3.36 17.82
C GLU A 94 -4.47 -3.83 16.81
N LEU A 95 -4.89 -2.96 15.89
CA LEU A 95 -5.83 -3.34 14.82
C LEU A 95 -5.27 -4.45 13.93
N LEU A 96 -3.98 -4.40 13.59
CA LEU A 96 -3.35 -5.45 12.79
C LEU A 96 -3.23 -6.75 13.58
N GLU A 97 -2.89 -6.67 14.88
CA GLU A 97 -2.81 -7.83 15.76
C GLU A 97 -4.18 -8.51 15.94
N GLU A 98 -5.25 -7.74 16.09
CA GLU A 98 -6.63 -8.24 16.10
C GLU A 98 -7.01 -8.95 14.80
N LEU A 99 -6.66 -8.36 13.65
CA LEU A 99 -6.90 -8.98 12.35
C LEU A 99 -6.14 -10.30 12.20
N ILE A 100 -4.91 -10.38 12.69
CA ILE A 100 -4.11 -11.62 12.70
C ILE A 100 -4.75 -12.66 13.63
N ALA A 101 -5.16 -12.26 14.83
CA ALA A 101 -5.82 -13.14 15.80
C ALA A 101 -7.17 -13.68 15.27
N ALA A 102 -7.87 -12.91 14.45
CA ALA A 102 -9.08 -13.31 13.75
C ALA A 102 -8.82 -14.31 12.58
N GLY A 103 -7.57 -14.71 12.34
CA GLY A 103 -7.19 -15.68 11.32
C GLY A 103 -7.02 -15.09 9.92
N ASN A 104 -6.91 -13.76 9.78
CA ASN A 104 -6.55 -13.18 8.49
C ASN A 104 -5.14 -13.61 8.09
N ARG A 105 -4.96 -13.87 6.79
CA ARG A 105 -3.74 -14.47 6.26
C ARG A 105 -2.54 -13.56 6.51
N VAL A 106 -1.53 -14.10 7.18
CA VAL A 106 -0.20 -13.50 7.31
C VAL A 106 0.75 -14.23 6.37
N ALA A 107 1.30 -13.51 5.40
CA ALA A 107 2.31 -14.01 4.48
C ALA A 107 3.56 -13.14 4.58
N THR A 108 4.71 -13.75 4.34
CA THR A 108 6.01 -13.06 4.34
C THR A 108 6.51 -12.96 2.91
N ILE A 109 6.83 -11.74 2.47
CA ILE A 109 7.55 -11.57 1.20
C ILE A 109 8.93 -12.22 1.31
N GLN A 110 9.22 -13.11 0.37
CA GLN A 110 10.52 -13.78 0.28
C GLN A 110 11.57 -12.86 -0.36
N SER A 111 12.83 -13.13 -0.03
CA SER A 111 13.97 -12.53 -0.74
C SER A 111 13.99 -13.02 -2.20
N PRO A 112 14.40 -12.19 -3.19
CA PRO A 112 14.92 -10.81 -3.08
C PRO A 112 13.85 -9.72 -3.08
N TYR A 113 12.57 -10.08 -3.21
CA TYR A 113 11.47 -9.11 -3.39
C TYR A 113 11.30 -8.19 -2.20
N ARG A 114 11.58 -8.67 -0.98
CA ARG A 114 11.53 -7.84 0.22
C ARG A 114 12.58 -6.72 0.18
N GLU A 115 13.81 -7.05 -0.21
CA GLU A 115 14.90 -6.09 -0.30
C GLU A 115 14.67 -5.09 -1.43
N HIS A 116 14.21 -5.57 -2.58
CA HIS A 116 13.84 -4.73 -3.72
C HIS A 116 12.67 -3.79 -3.38
N LEU A 117 11.64 -4.27 -2.69
CA LEU A 117 10.52 -3.43 -2.24
C LEU A 117 11.00 -2.33 -1.30
N ALA A 118 11.86 -2.65 -0.33
CA ALA A 118 12.41 -1.66 0.58
C ALA A 118 13.21 -0.57 -0.16
N GLN A 119 14.05 -0.97 -1.13
CA GLN A 119 14.79 -0.03 -1.97
C GLN A 119 13.85 0.83 -2.82
N HIS A 120 12.84 0.21 -3.44
CA HIS A 120 11.87 0.92 -4.27
C HIS A 120 11.04 1.92 -3.45
N PHE A 121 10.66 1.56 -2.22
CA PHE A 121 10.00 2.44 -1.27
C PHE A 121 10.86 3.66 -0.91
N ALA A 122 12.12 3.43 -0.55
CA ALA A 122 13.06 4.52 -0.25
C ALA A 122 13.23 5.47 -1.45
N VAL A 123 13.38 4.94 -2.67
CA VAL A 123 13.50 5.76 -3.89
C VAL A 123 12.23 6.56 -4.15
N THR A 124 11.05 5.93 -4.00
CA THR A 124 9.74 6.57 -4.23
C THR A 124 9.58 7.83 -3.37
N TYR A 125 10.00 7.76 -2.10
CA TYR A 125 9.84 8.84 -1.13
C TYR A 125 11.09 9.67 -0.84
N SER A 126 12.23 9.36 -1.47
CA SER A 126 13.45 10.17 -1.40
C SER A 126 13.26 11.59 -1.95
N ARG A 127 12.26 11.79 -2.80
CA ARG A 127 11.92 13.08 -3.40
C ARG A 127 10.79 13.72 -2.59
N ILE A 128 11.15 14.45 -1.54
CA ILE A 128 10.20 15.22 -0.74
C ILE A 128 9.87 16.50 -1.52
N ALA A 129 8.69 16.53 -2.15
CA ALA A 129 8.14 17.76 -2.68
C ALA A 129 7.54 18.57 -1.52
N LEU A 130 7.93 19.83 -1.43
CA LEU A 130 7.32 20.82 -0.57
C LEU A 130 6.06 21.35 -1.30
N PRO A 131 4.86 21.45 -0.66
CA PRO A 131 3.68 22.05 -1.28
C PRO A 131 3.97 23.47 -1.77
N ASP A 132 3.61 23.79 -3.01
CA ASP A 132 3.87 25.09 -3.63
C ASP A 132 2.74 26.09 -3.30
N PRO A 133 3.02 27.40 -3.04
CA PRO A 133 4.31 28.04 -2.80
C PRO A 133 4.59 28.28 -1.31
N TYR A 134 5.81 27.95 -0.90
CA TYR A 134 6.42 28.55 0.28
C TYR A 134 6.87 29.96 -0.13
N ASP A 135 6.00 30.95 0.08
CA ASP A 135 6.48 32.33 0.16
C ASP A 135 7.47 32.37 1.32
N THR A 136 8.77 32.44 1.00
CA THR A 136 9.77 32.84 1.97
C THR A 136 9.42 34.28 2.32
N VAL A 137 8.85 34.48 3.50
CA VAL A 137 8.76 35.82 4.08
C VAL A 137 10.21 36.28 4.23
N ASP A 138 10.65 37.18 3.36
CA ASP A 138 11.92 37.87 3.55
C ASP A 138 11.79 38.66 4.86
N ASP A 139 12.43 38.18 5.93
CA ASP A 139 12.63 38.95 7.15
C ASP A 139 13.58 40.11 6.81
N SER A 140 12.99 41.25 6.46
CA SER A 140 13.65 42.55 6.29
C SER A 140 14.08 43.17 7.61
#